data_AF-A0A850BKT3-F1
#
_entry.id   AF-A0A850BKT3-F1
#
_cell.length_a   1.000
_cell.length_b   1.000
_cell.length_c   1.000
_cell.angle_alpha   90.00
_cell.angle_beta   90.00
_cell.angle_gamma   90.00
#
_symmetry.space_group_name_H-M   'P 1'
#
loop_
_entity.id
_entity.type
_entity.pdbx_description
1 polymer ?
#
loop_
_entity_poly.entity_id
_entity_poly.type
_entity_poly.pdbx_seq_one_letter_code
_entity_poly.pdbx_strand_id
1 'polypeptide(L)'
;ASAKGASGGTALRVGIPLSAAPVMILSAILIALFVSAVMMILASFARTFKEGQAMITPFYLAIALPAMLLQSPAVELTPAVALIPLANVTMMFREALTGTYKAPLVALTLVVQAAAIALALFVAGRLARFEDLLAGSPSISAWKLFRRRLAARLKGN
;
A
#
# COMPACT_ATOMS: atom_id res chain seq x y z
N ALA A 1 -45.56 -30.58 28.85
CA ALA A 1 -44.34 -31.17 28.27
C ALA A 1 -43.64 -30.10 27.44
N SER A 2 -42.43 -29.74 27.88
CA SER A 2 -41.30 -29.10 27.17
C SER A 2 -41.55 -28.16 25.97
N ALA A 3 -41.48 -26.85 26.21
CA ALA A 3 -40.96 -25.90 25.22
C ALA A 3 -39.44 -25.76 25.48
N LYS A 4 -38.63 -26.50 24.73
CA LYS A 4 -37.16 -26.48 24.81
C LYS A 4 -36.63 -25.58 23.70
N GLY A 5 -35.83 -24.59 24.10
CA GLY A 5 -35.40 -23.48 23.26
C GLY A 5 -34.52 -23.85 22.07
N ALA A 6 -34.38 -22.88 21.18
CA ALA A 6 -33.25 -22.76 20.28
C ALA A 6 -32.92 -21.26 20.15
N SER A 7 -31.95 -20.85 20.96
CA SER A 7 -31.14 -19.66 20.77
C SER A 7 -30.53 -19.67 19.36
N GLY A 8 -31.15 -19.00 18.40
CA GLY A 8 -30.60 -18.78 17.08
C GLY A 8 -29.84 -17.46 17.02
N GLY A 9 -28.78 -17.32 17.80
CA GLY A 9 -27.78 -16.30 17.49
C GLY A 9 -27.22 -16.63 16.12
N THR A 10 -27.58 -15.83 15.10
CA THR A 10 -26.99 -15.92 13.77
C THR A 10 -25.50 -15.69 13.93
N ALA A 11 -24.75 -16.76 14.13
CA ALA A 11 -23.33 -16.77 13.96
C ALA A 11 -23.10 -16.30 12.53
N LEU A 12 -22.71 -15.03 12.39
CA LEU A 12 -22.06 -14.52 11.19
C LEU A 12 -20.92 -15.50 10.92
N ARG A 13 -21.17 -16.47 10.05
CA ARG A 13 -20.13 -17.33 9.51
C ARG A 13 -19.27 -16.39 8.70
N VAL A 14 -18.24 -15.85 9.33
CA VAL A 14 -17.15 -15.13 8.68
C VAL A 14 -16.49 -16.17 7.77
N GLY A 15 -17.06 -16.34 6.58
CA GLY A 15 -16.57 -17.23 5.54
C GLY A 15 -15.36 -16.63 4.83
N ILE A 16 -14.49 -15.94 5.56
CA ILE A 16 -13.19 -15.53 5.03
C ILE A 16 -12.35 -16.80 5.02
N PRO A 17 -11.97 -17.32 3.84
CA PRO A 17 -11.06 -18.46 3.79
C PRO A 17 -9.77 -18.04 4.50
N LEU A 18 -9.43 -18.71 5.62
CA LEU A 18 -8.27 -18.34 6.43
C LEU A 18 -6.96 -18.44 5.61
N SER A 19 -6.98 -19.28 4.56
CA SER A 19 -5.92 -19.39 3.55
C SER A 19 -5.71 -18.14 2.70
N ALA A 20 -6.70 -17.24 2.60
CA ALA A 20 -6.58 -15.97 1.87
C ALA A 20 -5.98 -14.83 2.70
N ALA A 21 -5.91 -14.97 4.03
CA ALA A 21 -5.41 -13.92 4.92
C ALA A 21 -3.99 -13.45 4.55
N PRO A 22 -3.02 -14.32 4.20
CA PRO A 22 -1.67 -13.88 3.80
C PRO A 22 -1.68 -13.03 2.53
N VAL A 23 -2.49 -13.41 1.54
CA VAL A 23 -2.61 -12.67 0.26
C VAL A 23 -3.24 -11.30 0.52
N MET A 24 -4.26 -11.22 1.37
CA MET A 24 -4.90 -9.96 1.74
C MET A 24 -3.94 -9.01 2.48
N ILE A 25 -3.17 -9.53 3.44
CA ILE A 25 -2.17 -8.75 4.17
C ILE A 25 -1.09 -8.25 3.20
N LEU A 26 -0.61 -9.12 2.30
CA LEU A 26 0.36 -8.75 1.28
C LEU A 26 -0.18 -7.66 0.35
N SER A 27 -1.43 -7.76 -0.10
CA SER A 27 -2.10 -6.72 -0.87
C SER A 27 -2.13 -5.37 -0.13
N ALA A 28 -2.48 -5.38 1.15
CA ALA A 28 -2.52 -4.17 1.96
C ALA A 28 -1.14 -3.51 2.09
N ILE A 29 -0.09 -4.32 2.33
CA ILE A 29 1.30 -3.84 2.39
C ILE A 29 1.71 -3.21 1.06
N LEU A 30 1.42 -3.88 -0.06
CA LEU A 30 1.79 -3.38 -1.39
C LEU A 30 1.08 -2.07 -1.76
N ILE A 31 -0.21 -1.95 -1.46
CA ILE A 31 -0.94 -0.70 -1.66
C ILE A 31 -0.36 0.39 -0.77
N ALA A 32 -0.10 0.10 0.51
CA ALA A 32 0.47 1.07 1.45
C ALA A 32 1.84 1.57 1.00
N LEU A 33 2.73 0.68 0.55
CA LEU A 33 4.04 1.05 0.01
C LEU A 33 3.93 1.90 -1.25
N PHE A 34 3.06 1.53 -2.18
CA PHE A 34 2.84 2.29 -3.40
C PHE A 34 2.30 3.69 -3.13
N VAL A 35 1.26 3.79 -2.30
CA VAL A 35 0.66 5.07 -1.89
C VAL A 35 1.68 5.92 -1.15
N SER A 36 2.46 5.34 -0.24
CA SER A 36 3.52 6.05 0.48
C SER A 36 4.58 6.62 -0.46
N ALA A 37 5.02 5.84 -1.46
CA ALA A 37 5.99 6.29 -2.44
C ALA A 37 5.45 7.48 -3.27
N VAL A 38 4.18 7.41 -3.71
CA VAL A 38 3.56 8.51 -4.46
C VAL A 38 3.36 9.74 -3.57
N MET A 39 2.94 9.56 -2.32
CA MET A 39 2.82 10.66 -1.37
C MET A 39 4.17 11.36 -1.13
N MET A 40 5.27 10.61 -1.12
CA MET A 40 6.61 11.20 -1.02
C MET A 40 6.94 12.09 -2.23
N ILE A 41 6.54 11.68 -3.45
CA ILE A 41 6.67 12.50 -4.66
C ILE A 41 5.81 13.76 -4.55
N LEU A 42 4.56 13.65 -4.11
CA LEU A 42 3.66 14.81 -3.95
C LEU A 42 4.21 15.79 -2.90
N ALA A 43 4.75 15.27 -1.80
CA ALA A 43 5.31 16.07 -0.72
C ALA A 43 6.50 16.93 -1.20
N SER A 44 7.36 16.43 -2.08
CA SER A 44 8.48 17.20 -2.65
C SER A 44 8.05 18.35 -3.57
N PHE A 45 6.80 18.39 -4.04
CA PHE A 45 6.26 19.55 -4.77
C PHE A 45 5.57 20.56 -3.86
N ALA A 46 5.20 20.17 -2.64
CA ALA A 46 4.49 21.03 -1.70
C ALA A 46 5.47 21.98 -0.98
N ARG A 47 5.20 23.29 -1.03
CA ARG A 47 6.00 24.29 -0.29
C ARG A 47 5.47 24.51 1.11
N THR A 48 4.20 24.17 1.35
CA THR A 48 3.55 24.32 2.65
C THR A 48 2.71 23.09 3.00
N PHE A 49 2.43 22.89 4.29
CA PHE A 49 1.56 21.79 4.74
C PHE A 49 0.15 21.87 4.13
N LYS A 50 -0.38 23.09 3.93
CA LYS A 50 -1.69 23.31 3.30
C LYS A 50 -1.69 22.89 1.84
N GLU A 51 -0.63 23.15 1.09
CA GLU A 51 -0.48 22.70 -0.30
C GLU A 51 -0.40 21.17 -0.38
N GLY A 52 0.38 20.53 0.49
CA GLY A 52 0.45 19.07 0.56
C GLY A 52 -0.92 18.45 0.85
N GLN A 53 -1.66 18.98 1.83
CA GLN A 53 -3.02 18.54 2.13
C GLN A 53 -3.99 18.78 0.98
N ALA A 54 -3.87 19.90 0.25
CA ALA A 54 -4.70 20.17 -0.92
C ALA A 54 -4.45 19.18 -2.08
N MET A 55 -3.25 18.62 -2.20
CA MET A 55 -2.91 17.58 -3.19
C MET A 55 -3.44 16.19 -2.80
N ILE A 56 -3.65 15.93 -1.51
CA ILE A 56 -4.13 14.64 -1.02
C ILE A 56 -5.55 14.35 -1.52
N THR A 57 -6.45 15.34 -1.52
CA THR A 57 -7.85 15.16 -1.95
C THR A 57 -8.00 14.66 -3.39
N PRO A 58 -7.44 15.32 -4.43
CA PRO A 58 -7.54 14.83 -5.80
C PRO A 58 -6.84 13.47 -5.98
N PHE A 59 -5.75 13.22 -5.25
CA PHE A 59 -5.09 11.93 -5.25
C PHE A 59 -5.99 10.81 -4.69
N TYR A 60 -6.65 11.03 -3.56
CA TYR A 60 -7.63 10.09 -3.02
C TYR A 60 -8.77 9.83 -4.00
N LEU A 61 -9.30 10.86 -4.67
CA LEU A 61 -10.34 10.68 -5.68
C LEU A 61 -9.85 9.84 -6.86
N ALA A 62 -8.62 10.09 -7.33
CA ALA A 62 -8.01 9.33 -8.42
C ALA A 62 -7.82 7.84 -8.09
N ILE A 63 -7.66 7.50 -6.81
CA ILE A 63 -7.52 6.12 -6.34
C ILE A 63 -8.88 5.47 -6.02
N ALA A 64 -9.73 6.19 -5.28
CA ALA A 64 -10.97 5.66 -4.77
C ALA A 64 -11.99 5.40 -5.88
N LEU A 65 -12.12 6.31 -6.85
CA LEU A 65 -13.12 6.17 -7.92
C LEU A 65 -12.89 4.89 -8.75
N PRO A 66 -11.67 4.61 -9.30
CA PRO A 66 -11.43 3.34 -9.97
C PRO A 66 -11.63 2.15 -9.05
N ALA A 67 -11.15 2.23 -7.80
CA ALA A 67 -11.28 1.12 -6.85
C ALA A 67 -12.73 0.74 -6.59
N MET A 68 -13.66 1.72 -6.55
CA MET A 68 -15.09 1.46 -6.44
C MET A 68 -15.66 0.76 -7.68
N LEU A 69 -15.23 1.18 -8.88
CA LEU A 69 -15.67 0.54 -10.14
C LEU A 69 -15.15 -0.90 -10.27
N LEU A 70 -13.93 -1.15 -9.79
CA LEU A 70 -13.26 -2.46 -9.79
C LEU A 70 -13.86 -3.45 -8.78
N GLN A 71 -14.75 -3.01 -7.88
CA GLN A 71 -15.48 -3.91 -6.98
C GLN A 71 -16.60 -4.68 -7.70
N SER A 72 -17.00 -4.26 -8.90
CA SER A 72 -18.00 -4.97 -9.69
C SER A 72 -17.54 -6.40 -10.02
N PRO A 73 -18.35 -7.43 -9.72
CA PRO A 73 -18.03 -8.82 -10.07
C PRO A 73 -17.86 -9.05 -11.58
N ALA A 74 -18.40 -8.15 -12.41
CA ALA A 74 -18.30 -8.24 -13.87
C ALA A 74 -16.89 -7.98 -14.41
N VAL A 75 -16.02 -7.36 -13.62
CA VAL A 75 -14.62 -7.10 -14.00
C VAL A 75 -13.77 -8.19 -13.39
N GLU A 76 -13.09 -9.00 -14.20
CA GLU A 76 -12.19 -10.07 -13.74
C GLU A 76 -10.72 -9.61 -13.73
N LEU A 77 -9.89 -10.19 -12.85
CA LEU A 77 -8.45 -10.00 -12.94
C LEU A 77 -7.95 -10.69 -14.22
N THR A 78 -7.69 -9.89 -15.23
CA THR A 78 -7.10 -10.34 -16.49
C THR A 78 -5.63 -9.94 -16.55
N PRO A 79 -4.81 -10.54 -17.43
CA PRO A 79 -3.43 -10.09 -17.64
C PRO A 79 -3.33 -8.60 -17.97
N ALA A 80 -4.29 -8.04 -18.72
CA ALA A 80 -4.32 -6.62 -19.04
C ALA A 80 -4.54 -5.75 -17.79
N VAL A 81 -5.47 -6.14 -16.92
CA VAL A 81 -5.73 -5.39 -15.68
C VAL A 81 -4.62 -5.59 -14.65
N ALA A 82 -3.97 -6.76 -14.65
CA ALA A 82 -2.82 -7.06 -13.79
C ALA A 82 -1.62 -6.11 -14.03
N LEU A 83 -1.54 -5.46 -15.20
CA LEU A 83 -0.52 -4.47 -15.55
C LEU A 83 -0.76 -3.09 -14.94
N ILE A 84 -1.94 -2.84 -14.35
CA ILE A 84 -2.30 -1.55 -13.76
C ILE A 84 -2.10 -1.62 -12.23
N PRO A 85 -1.08 -0.96 -11.64
CA PRO A 85 -0.64 -1.15 -10.24
C PRO A 85 -1.68 -0.89 -9.14
N LEU A 86 -2.70 -0.10 -9.43
CA LEU A 86 -3.78 0.08 -8.46
C LEU A 86 -4.88 -0.98 -8.66
N ALA A 87 -5.25 -1.21 -9.92
CA ALA A 87 -6.32 -2.15 -10.24
C ALA A 87 -5.94 -3.59 -9.91
N ASN A 88 -4.69 -3.98 -10.19
CA ASN A 88 -4.20 -5.33 -9.99
C ASN A 88 -4.28 -5.77 -8.52
N VAL A 89 -3.83 -4.95 -7.56
CA VAL A 89 -3.84 -5.30 -6.13
C VAL A 89 -5.25 -5.22 -5.55
N THR A 90 -6.06 -4.23 -5.96
CA THR A 90 -7.47 -4.14 -5.53
C THR A 90 -8.26 -5.38 -5.97
N MET A 91 -8.07 -5.84 -7.21
CA MET A 91 -8.73 -7.04 -7.70
C MET A 91 -8.15 -8.32 -7.08
N MET A 92 -6.84 -8.40 -6.88
CA MET A 92 -6.21 -9.53 -6.17
C MET A 92 -6.76 -9.66 -4.74
N PHE A 93 -6.93 -8.55 -4.02
CA PHE A 93 -7.54 -8.54 -2.69
C PHE A 93 -8.99 -9.03 -2.73
N ARG A 94 -9.77 -8.58 -3.72
CA ARG A 94 -11.17 -9.03 -3.90
C ARG A 94 -11.25 -10.52 -4.25
N GLU A 95 -10.41 -11.02 -5.15
CA GLU A 95 -10.39 -12.46 -5.51
C GLU A 95 -9.87 -13.34 -4.38
N ALA A 96 -9.00 -12.80 -3.51
CA ALA A 96 -8.61 -13.45 -2.27
C ALA A 96 -9.80 -13.62 -1.32
N LEU A 97 -10.64 -12.59 -1.17
CA LEU A 97 -11.86 -12.65 -0.36
C LEU A 97 -12.86 -13.70 -0.87
N THR A 98 -13.01 -13.84 -2.19
CA THR A 98 -13.92 -14.81 -2.81
C THR A 98 -13.32 -16.21 -2.96
N GLY A 99 -12.02 -16.38 -2.70
CA GLY A 99 -11.31 -17.65 -2.85
C GLY A 99 -11.13 -18.11 -4.30
N THR A 100 -11.30 -17.21 -5.28
CA THR A 100 -11.28 -17.53 -6.72
C THR A 100 -9.98 -17.11 -7.44
N TYR A 101 -8.97 -16.69 -6.67
CA TYR A 101 -7.72 -16.17 -7.22
C TYR A 101 -6.89 -17.25 -7.93
N LYS A 102 -6.30 -16.89 -9.07
CA LYS A 102 -5.42 -17.77 -9.84
C LYS A 102 -3.95 -17.46 -9.52
N ALA A 103 -3.18 -18.46 -9.10
CA ALA A 103 -1.75 -18.34 -8.80
C ALA A 103 -0.91 -17.56 -9.84
N PRO A 104 -1.04 -17.77 -11.17
CA PRO A 104 -0.25 -17.01 -12.16
C PRO A 104 -0.58 -15.52 -12.18
N LEU A 105 -1.85 -15.14 -11.96
CA LEU A 105 -2.28 -13.75 -11.93
C LEU A 105 -1.84 -13.05 -10.65
N VAL A 106 -1.81 -13.77 -9.53
CA VAL A 106 -1.22 -13.29 -8.28
C VAL A 106 0.26 -12.98 -8.49
N ALA A 107 1.04 -13.92 -9.04
CA ALA A 107 2.46 -13.70 -9.31
C ALA A 107 2.71 -12.50 -10.24
N LEU A 108 1.92 -12.39 -11.32
CA LEU A 108 2.00 -11.25 -12.23
C LEU A 108 1.70 -9.92 -11.52
N THR A 109 0.64 -9.89 -10.69
CA THR A 109 0.27 -8.73 -9.89
C THR A 109 1.40 -8.31 -8.95
N LEU A 110 2.03 -9.27 -8.25
CA LEU A 110 3.16 -9.00 -7.37
C LEU A 110 4.35 -8.40 -8.11
N VAL A 111 4.70 -8.94 -9.28
CA VAL A 111 5.83 -8.45 -10.09
C VAL A 111 5.55 -7.03 -10.60
N VAL A 112 4.38 -6.80 -11.19
CA VAL A 112 3.98 -5.48 -11.68
C VAL A 112 3.96 -4.48 -10.54
N GLN A 113 3.43 -4.87 -9.39
CA GLN A 113 3.34 -3.99 -8.24
C GLN A 113 4.69 -3.65 -7.64
N ALA A 114 5.57 -4.64 -7.48
CA ALA A 114 6.93 -4.42 -7.03
C ALA A 114 7.68 -3.47 -7.98
N ALA A 115 7.53 -3.65 -9.30
CA ALA A 115 8.12 -2.76 -10.30
C ALA A 115 7.58 -1.32 -10.19
N ALA A 116 6.26 -1.16 -10.00
CA ALA A 116 5.63 0.15 -9.84
C ALA A 116 6.10 0.87 -8.55
N ILE A 117 6.19 0.14 -7.43
CA ILE A 117 6.72 0.66 -6.17
C ILE A 117 8.18 1.07 -6.35
N ALA A 118 9.01 0.21 -6.95
CA ALA A 118 10.42 0.50 -7.19
C ALA A 118 10.60 1.75 -8.06
N LEU A 119 9.79 1.89 -9.11
CA LEU A 119 9.79 3.07 -9.98
C LEU A 119 9.38 4.34 -9.21
N ALA A 120 8.30 4.28 -8.43
CA ALA A 120 7.85 5.41 -7.62
C ALA A 120 8.90 5.84 -6.59
N LEU A 121 9.50 4.88 -5.88
CA LEU A 121 10.58 5.15 -4.92
C LEU A 121 11.85 5.67 -5.61
N PHE A 122 12.17 5.19 -6.80
CA PHE A 122 13.28 5.71 -7.59
C PHE A 122 13.05 7.17 -7.96
N VAL A 123 11.86 7.53 -8.45
CA VAL A 123 11.49 8.91 -8.77
C VAL A 123 11.53 9.79 -7.51
N ALA A 124 10.92 9.34 -6.42
CA ALA A 124 10.89 10.06 -5.15
C ALA A 124 12.31 10.30 -4.59
N GLY A 125 13.16 9.27 -4.63
CA GLY A 125 14.56 9.37 -4.21
C GLY A 125 15.39 10.29 -5.10
N ARG A 126 15.08 10.35 -6.40
CA ARG A 126 15.74 11.29 -7.32
C ARG A 126 15.35 12.73 -7.01
N LEU A 127 14.07 12.97 -6.73
CA LEU A 127 13.56 14.30 -6.39
C LEU A 127 14.11 14.80 -5.06
N ALA A 128 14.12 13.96 -4.03
CA ALA A 128 14.75 14.29 -2.74
C ALA A 128 16.25 14.62 -2.86
N ARG A 129 17.00 13.89 -3.71
CA ARG A 129 18.42 14.19 -3.97
C ARG A 129 18.61 15.54 -4.67
N PHE A 130 17.70 15.95 -5.55
CA PHE A 130 17.78 17.28 -6.15
C PHE A 130 17.60 18.39 -5.10
N GLU A 131 16.71 18.20 -4.13
CA GLU A 131 16.57 19.11 -2.99
C GLU A 131 17.85 19.18 -2.15
N ASP A 132 18.47 18.04 -1.82
CA ASP A 132 19.74 17.99 -1.07
C ASP A 132 20.87 18.74 -1.79
N LEU A 133 20.95 18.61 -3.12
CA LEU A 133 21.95 19.31 -3.94
C LEU A 133 21.74 20.83 -3.94
N LEU A 134 20.48 21.28 -4.04
CA LEU A 134 20.14 22.71 -4.02
C LEU A 134 20.30 23.33 -2.61
N ALA A 135 20.03 22.54 -1.57
CA ALA A 135 20.13 22.97 -0.18
C ALA A 135 21.58 23.02 0.34
N GLY A 136 22.56 22.47 -0.40
CA GLY A 136 23.98 22.51 -0.05
C GLY A 136 24.35 21.79 1.26
N SER A 137 23.42 21.03 1.84
CA SER A 137 23.61 20.34 3.12
C SER A 137 24.10 18.92 2.87
N PRO A 138 25.29 18.53 3.37
CA PRO A 138 25.73 17.15 3.27
C PRO A 138 24.79 16.28 4.10
N SER A 139 24.06 15.38 3.42
CA SER A 139 23.19 14.35 4.01
C SER A 139 23.83 13.77 5.27
N ILE A 140 23.35 14.22 6.44
CA ILE A 140 23.78 13.67 7.71
C ILE A 140 23.12 12.31 7.81
N SER A 141 23.84 11.28 7.38
CA SER A 141 23.39 9.89 7.46
C SER A 141 22.77 9.60 8.85
N ALA A 142 21.48 9.27 8.85
CA ALA A 142 20.74 8.94 10.07
C ALA A 142 21.43 7.85 10.89
N TRP A 143 22.13 6.92 10.22
CA TRP A 143 22.98 5.90 10.84
C TRP A 143 24.17 6.49 11.62
N LYS A 144 24.80 7.55 11.10
CA LYS A 144 25.89 8.27 11.75
C LYS A 144 25.40 9.01 12.99
N LEU A 145 24.20 9.58 12.94
CA LEU A 145 23.54 10.21 14.11
C LEU A 145 23.14 9.17 15.17
N PHE A 146 22.57 8.04 14.75
CA PHE A 146 22.20 6.96 15.64
C PHE A 146 23.42 6.37 16.36
N ARG A 147 24.51 6.08 15.62
CA ARG A 147 25.76 5.61 16.22
C ARG A 147 26.39 6.62 17.17
N ARG A 148 26.31 7.93 16.87
CA ARG A 148 26.79 8.99 17.78
C ARG A 148 26.01 9.03 19.09
N ARG A 149 24.67 8.91 19.02
CA ARG A 149 23.82 8.86 20.22
C ARG A 149 24.06 7.60 21.04
N LEU A 150 24.24 6.45 20.38
CA LEU A 150 24.54 5.19 21.05
C LEU A 150 25.93 5.22 21.71
N ALA A 151 26.95 5.69 21.00
CA ALA A 151 28.30 5.83 21.54
C ALA A 151 28.39 6.84 22.70
N ALA A 152 27.63 7.95 22.64
CA ALA A 152 27.54 8.91 23.73
C ALA A 152 26.88 8.31 25.00
N ARG A 153 25.91 7.40 24.84
CA ARG A 153 25.30 6.68 25.97
C ARG A 153 26.22 5.60 26.57
N LEU A 154 27.11 5.01 25.78
CA LEU A 154 28.05 4.00 26.25
C LEU A 154 29.28 4.61 26.94
N LYS A 155 29.61 5.87 26.67
CA LYS A 155 30.77 6.58 27.25
C LYS A 155 30.43 7.41 28.50
N GLY A 156 29.18 7.31 28.98
CA GLY A 156 28.64 8.04 30.14
C GLY A 156 28.47 7.18 31.40
N ASN A 157 29.28 6.13 31.56
CA ASN A 157 29.44 5.33 32.77
C ASN A 157 30.94 5.00 32.94
#